data_AF-A0A8J9YY06-F1
#
_entry.id   AF-A0A8J9YY06-F1
#
_cell.length_a   1.000
_cell.length_b   1.000
_cell.length_c   1.000
_cell.angle_alpha   90.00
_cell.angle_beta   90.00
_cell.angle_gamma   90.00
#
_symmetry.space_group_name_H-M   'P 1'
#
loop_
_entity.id
_entity.type
_entity.pdbx_description
1 polymer ?
#
loop_
_entity_poly.entity_id
_entity_poly.type
_entity_poly.pdbx_seq_one_letter_code
_entity_poly.pdbx_strand_id
1 'polypeptide(L)'
;MGGWVRRLQARWQAYRYRFVPWIAMNLKDRKLRSVPKGTQDKIIPDSAVLSTLRYQHGLDVMLKTLGFCTERRESSVVGAGRGVFVTKGKVPAETVVSMYPGTMYYPFEPILLQSIANPFVFRCIDGVFIDGNDRSISKMIYRSCAGRDRIGPYLTCDQSWLTPYPKNPLAVGQYVNNQSAGHPANVAYQEYNIKVDFPFSLRKYLPNIHYSPNLQTSQDASYRSLRVVVLLSLRDIEAGEELFSSYFTLVE
;
A
#
# COMPACT_ATOMS: atom_id res chain seq x y z
N MET A 1 34.49 36.11 -32.58
CA MET A 1 34.82 35.30 -31.38
C MET A 1 34.04 35.64 -30.09
N GLY A 2 33.30 36.76 -29.98
CA GLY A 2 32.67 37.17 -28.71
C GLY A 2 31.29 36.55 -28.35
N GLY A 3 30.57 35.96 -29.31
CA GLY A 3 29.19 35.48 -29.07
C GLY A 3 29.11 34.19 -28.23
N TRP A 4 30.07 33.30 -28.37
CA TRP A 4 30.13 32.03 -27.63
C TRP A 4 30.49 32.23 -26.15
N VAL A 5 31.44 33.11 -25.88
CA VAL A 5 31.86 33.47 -24.51
C VAL A 5 30.69 34.11 -23.77
N ARG A 6 29.96 35.04 -24.40
CA ARG A 6 28.77 35.67 -23.81
C ARG A 6 27.65 34.65 -23.52
N ARG A 7 27.44 33.67 -24.40
CA ARG A 7 26.46 32.59 -24.20
C ARG A 7 26.85 31.67 -23.05
N LEU A 8 28.13 31.26 -22.96
CA LEU A 8 28.64 30.46 -21.85
C LEU A 8 28.54 31.22 -20.53
N GLN A 9 28.86 32.51 -20.53
CA GLN A 9 28.73 33.37 -19.36
C GLN A 9 27.26 33.50 -18.91
N ALA A 10 26.32 33.72 -19.84
CA ALA A 10 24.89 33.77 -19.52
C ALA A 10 24.37 32.43 -18.97
N ARG A 11 24.78 31.31 -19.59
CA ARG A 11 24.44 29.95 -19.10
C ARG A 11 25.01 29.70 -17.72
N TRP A 12 26.25 30.08 -17.46
CA TRP A 12 26.87 29.96 -16.15
C TRP A 12 26.16 30.83 -15.10
N GLN A 13 25.80 32.08 -15.43
CA GLN A 13 25.07 32.96 -14.53
C GLN A 13 23.71 32.40 -14.13
N ALA A 14 23.01 31.69 -15.03
CA ALA A 14 21.77 30.99 -14.71
C ALA A 14 21.99 29.64 -13.98
N TYR A 15 23.07 28.93 -14.31
CA TYR A 15 23.36 27.57 -13.82
C TYR A 15 24.02 27.54 -12.44
N ARG A 16 24.81 28.56 -12.08
CA ARG A 16 25.56 28.61 -10.80
C ARG A 16 24.68 28.47 -9.55
N TYR A 17 23.40 28.86 -9.64
CA TYR A 17 22.40 28.70 -8.56
C TYR A 17 21.86 27.27 -8.41
N ARG A 18 22.24 26.35 -9.32
CA ARG A 18 21.91 24.93 -9.30
C ARG A 18 23.15 24.04 -9.06
N PHE A 19 24.35 24.60 -9.19
CA PHE A 19 25.61 23.88 -9.00
C PHE A 19 26.01 23.88 -7.52
N VAL A 20 25.73 22.77 -6.83
CA VAL A 20 25.87 22.63 -5.37
C VAL A 20 27.25 23.04 -4.81
N PRO A 21 28.39 22.69 -5.43
CA PRO A 21 29.70 23.13 -4.94
C PRO A 21 29.87 24.66 -4.92
N TRP A 22 29.40 25.36 -5.95
CA TRP A 22 29.42 26.83 -6.01
C TRP A 22 28.49 27.45 -4.96
N ILE A 23 27.34 26.83 -4.69
CA ILE A 23 26.40 27.25 -3.65
C ILE A 23 27.03 27.12 -2.26
N ALA A 24 27.76 26.02 -2.01
CA ALA A 24 28.45 25.78 -0.75
C ALA A 24 29.58 26.80 -0.52
N MET A 25 30.39 27.11 -1.54
CA MET A 25 31.45 28.12 -1.42
C MET A 25 30.90 29.55 -1.20
N ASN A 26 29.69 29.84 -1.68
CA ASN A 26 29.05 31.16 -1.56
C ASN A 26 27.91 31.17 -0.51
N LEU A 27 27.98 30.30 0.50
CA LEU A 27 26.97 30.20 1.57
C LEU A 27 26.70 31.52 2.31
N LYS A 28 27.73 32.38 2.42
CA LYS A 28 27.65 33.68 3.12
C LYS A 28 26.90 34.76 2.34
N ASP A 29 26.88 34.68 1.00
CA ASP A 29 26.30 35.69 0.09
C ASP A 29 24.92 35.29 -0.45
N ARG A 30 24.20 34.42 0.26
CA ARG A 30 22.84 34.04 -0.15
C ARG A 30 21.94 35.28 -0.12
N LYS A 31 21.60 35.78 -1.32
CA LYS A 31 20.34 36.48 -1.52
C LYS A 31 19.23 35.46 -1.28
N LEU A 32 18.74 35.39 -0.03
CA LEU A 32 17.46 34.76 0.28
C LEU A 32 16.46 35.26 -0.75
N ARG A 33 15.64 34.36 -1.29
CA ARG A 33 14.54 34.75 -2.19
C ARG A 33 13.66 35.72 -1.39
N SER A 34 13.82 37.02 -1.61
CA SER A 34 13.05 38.04 -0.91
C SER A 34 11.77 38.22 -1.70
N VAL A 35 10.67 37.73 -1.15
CA VAL A 35 9.34 38.08 -1.65
C VAL A 35 9.15 39.58 -1.37
N PRO A 36 8.70 40.39 -2.34
CA PRO A 36 8.39 41.79 -2.09
C PRO A 36 7.48 41.93 -0.87
N LYS A 37 7.75 42.91 0.00
CA LYS A 37 6.90 43.18 1.16
C LYS A 37 5.46 43.39 0.68
N GLY A 38 4.56 42.48 1.05
CA GLY A 38 3.13 42.54 0.70
C GLY A 38 2.62 41.44 -0.24
N THR A 39 3.51 40.64 -0.86
CA THR A 39 3.08 39.47 -1.65
C THR A 39 3.10 38.21 -0.78
N GLN A 40 2.02 37.43 -0.78
CA GLN A 40 2.01 36.12 -0.11
C GLN A 40 2.70 35.09 -1.02
N ASP A 41 3.72 34.40 -0.49
CA ASP A 41 4.45 33.33 -1.19
C ASP A 41 3.58 32.07 -1.44
N LYS A 42 2.45 31.98 -0.74
CA LYS A 42 1.53 30.84 -0.76
C LYS A 42 0.19 31.25 -1.36
N ILE A 43 -0.17 30.63 -2.48
CA ILE A 43 -1.47 30.81 -3.14
C ILE A 43 -2.59 30.18 -2.30
N ILE A 44 -2.28 29.07 -1.64
CA ILE A 44 -3.18 28.36 -0.72
C ILE A 44 -2.41 28.02 0.56
N PRO A 45 -3.08 27.97 1.73
CA PRO A 45 -2.41 27.58 2.95
C PRO A 45 -1.94 26.12 2.86
N ASP A 46 -0.84 25.79 3.55
CA ASP A 46 -0.32 24.42 3.58
C ASP A 46 -1.38 23.42 4.06
N SER A 47 -2.30 23.84 4.92
CA SER A 47 -3.43 23.01 5.37
C SER A 47 -4.33 22.57 4.22
N ALA A 48 -4.56 23.43 3.21
CA ALA A 48 -5.31 23.08 2.02
C ALA A 48 -4.54 22.09 1.15
N VAL A 49 -3.23 22.30 0.96
CA VAL A 49 -2.37 21.35 0.23
C VAL A 49 -2.33 19.99 0.93
N LEU A 50 -2.14 19.98 2.25
CA LEU A 50 -2.15 18.78 3.07
C LEU A 50 -3.51 18.10 3.02
N SER A 51 -4.61 18.85 2.95
CA SER A 51 -5.96 18.28 2.84
C SER A 51 -6.13 17.46 1.57
N THR A 52 -5.56 17.89 0.44
CA THR A 52 -5.58 17.19 -0.85
C THR A 52 -4.76 15.88 -0.84
N LEU A 53 -3.76 15.79 0.01
CA LEU A 53 -2.89 14.61 0.14
C LEU A 53 -3.40 13.58 1.17
N ARG A 54 -4.61 13.77 1.69
CA ARG A 54 -5.16 12.93 2.76
C ARG A 54 -5.60 11.57 2.28
N TYR A 55 -5.33 10.57 3.11
CA TYR A 55 -5.95 9.22 3.07
C TYR A 55 -7.46 9.24 2.82
N GLN A 56 -8.16 10.25 3.35
CA GLN A 56 -9.59 10.46 3.15
C GLN A 56 -10.01 10.43 1.67
N HIS A 57 -9.17 10.89 0.74
CA HIS A 57 -9.47 10.84 -0.69
C HIS A 57 -9.58 9.40 -1.21
N GLY A 58 -8.78 8.47 -0.69
CA GLY A 58 -8.88 7.05 -1.03
C GLY A 58 -10.21 6.45 -0.57
N LEU A 59 -10.65 6.82 0.64
CA LEU A 59 -11.96 6.41 1.17
C LEU A 59 -13.12 7.02 0.36
N ASP A 60 -13.02 8.29 -0.03
CA ASP A 60 -14.07 8.93 -0.81
C ASP A 60 -14.18 8.32 -2.22
N VAL A 61 -13.05 7.93 -2.83
CA VAL A 61 -13.04 7.15 -4.07
C VAL A 61 -13.69 5.79 -3.85
N MET A 62 -13.30 5.06 -2.80
CA MET A 62 -13.86 3.76 -2.45
C MET A 62 -15.39 3.82 -2.28
N LEU A 63 -15.89 4.80 -1.50
CA LEU A 63 -17.32 5.00 -1.31
C LEU A 63 -18.04 5.26 -2.64
N LYS A 64 -17.47 6.12 -3.49
CA LYS A 64 -18.05 6.45 -4.80
C LYS A 64 -18.06 5.25 -5.75
N THR A 65 -17.05 4.39 -5.71
CA THR A 65 -16.90 3.28 -6.66
C THR A 65 -17.53 1.98 -6.18
N LEU A 66 -17.46 1.69 -4.89
CA LEU A 66 -17.91 0.42 -4.29
C LEU A 66 -19.20 0.58 -3.46
N GLY A 67 -19.58 1.81 -3.12
CA GLY A 67 -20.77 2.07 -2.30
C GLY A 67 -20.54 1.99 -0.79
N PHE A 68 -19.31 1.73 -0.33
CA PHE A 68 -18.95 1.64 1.09
C PHE A 68 -17.50 2.03 1.38
N CYS A 69 -17.19 2.24 2.66
CA CYS A 69 -15.82 2.40 3.17
C CYS A 69 -15.49 1.29 4.17
N THR A 70 -14.29 0.71 4.08
CA THR A 70 -13.71 -0.13 5.14
C THR A 70 -12.50 0.54 5.77
N GLU A 71 -12.44 0.54 7.09
CA GLU A 71 -11.36 1.17 7.85
C GLU A 71 -10.97 0.34 9.07
N ARG A 72 -9.72 0.46 9.50
CA ARG A 72 -9.24 -0.14 10.75
C ARG A 72 -9.69 0.69 11.94
N ARG A 73 -10.31 0.05 12.92
CA ARG A 73 -10.67 0.66 14.21
C ARG A 73 -10.26 -0.26 15.36
N GLU A 74 -10.48 0.19 16.59
CA GLU A 74 -10.39 -0.69 17.75
C GLU A 74 -11.50 -1.74 17.65
N SER A 75 -11.14 -3.00 17.88
CA SER A 75 -12.06 -4.14 17.77
C SER A 75 -13.11 -4.10 18.88
N SER A 76 -14.34 -4.54 18.60
CA SER A 76 -15.39 -4.75 19.61
C SER A 76 -15.06 -5.92 20.53
N VAL A 77 -14.19 -6.84 20.09
CA VAL A 77 -13.70 -7.97 20.89
C VAL A 77 -12.60 -7.49 21.84
N VAL A 78 -12.83 -7.66 23.15
CA VAL A 78 -11.89 -7.30 24.22
C VAL A 78 -10.56 -8.04 24.02
N GLY A 79 -9.47 -7.29 23.96
CA GLY A 79 -8.11 -7.84 23.85
C GLY A 79 -7.69 -8.28 22.43
N ALA A 80 -8.58 -8.23 21.43
CA ALA A 80 -8.22 -8.54 20.03
C ALA A 80 -7.44 -7.41 19.34
N GLY A 81 -7.36 -6.22 19.96
CA GLY A 81 -6.64 -5.09 19.43
C GLY A 81 -7.44 -4.35 18.36
N ARG A 82 -7.08 -4.50 17.08
CA ARG A 82 -7.73 -3.78 15.97
C ARG A 82 -8.65 -4.71 15.20
N GLY A 83 -9.70 -4.13 14.64
CA GLY A 83 -10.65 -4.76 13.73
C GLY A 83 -10.77 -3.96 12.43
N VAL A 84 -11.52 -4.50 11.48
CA VAL A 84 -11.92 -3.79 10.26
C VAL A 84 -13.42 -3.58 10.30
N PHE A 85 -13.85 -2.34 10.04
CA PHE A 85 -15.26 -1.95 10.12
C PHE A 85 -15.72 -1.38 8.79
N VAL A 86 -16.99 -1.63 8.46
CA VAL A 86 -17.69 -0.83 7.44
C VAL A 86 -18.05 0.50 8.09
N THR A 87 -17.49 1.61 7.62
CA THR A 87 -17.66 2.92 8.28
C THR A 87 -18.66 3.83 7.62
N LYS A 88 -18.92 3.62 6.33
CA LYS A 88 -19.88 4.35 5.51
C LYS A 88 -20.47 3.40 4.48
N GLY A 89 -21.69 3.71 4.06
CA GLY A 89 -22.38 2.97 3.00
C GLY A 89 -22.83 1.57 3.44
N LYS A 90 -23.07 0.71 2.45
CA LYS A 90 -23.55 -0.65 2.66
C LYS A 90 -22.78 -1.60 1.75
N VAL A 91 -22.37 -2.73 2.30
CA VAL A 91 -21.77 -3.82 1.53
C VAL A 91 -22.87 -4.81 1.17
N PRO A 92 -23.15 -5.08 -0.11
CA PRO A 92 -23.99 -6.21 -0.51
C PRO A 92 -23.32 -7.55 -0.18
N ALA A 93 -24.07 -8.65 -0.14
CA ALA A 93 -23.47 -9.99 -0.15
C ALA A 93 -22.55 -10.21 -1.37
N GLU A 94 -21.61 -11.15 -1.27
CA GLU A 94 -20.71 -11.59 -2.34
C GLU A 94 -19.80 -10.47 -2.90
N THR A 95 -19.48 -9.49 -2.06
CA THR A 95 -18.69 -8.31 -2.43
C THR A 95 -17.32 -8.35 -1.76
N VAL A 96 -16.27 -8.01 -2.51
CA VAL A 96 -14.91 -7.85 -1.96
C VAL A 96 -14.87 -6.64 -1.02
N VAL A 97 -14.66 -6.89 0.27
CA VAL A 97 -14.62 -5.83 1.30
C VAL A 97 -13.22 -5.45 1.74
N SER A 98 -12.26 -6.38 1.61
CA SER A 98 -10.86 -6.12 1.90
C SER A 98 -9.96 -7.14 1.20
N MET A 99 -8.66 -6.87 1.23
CA MET A 99 -7.57 -7.68 0.72
C MET A 99 -6.59 -7.95 1.86
N TYR A 100 -6.10 -9.18 1.95
CA TYR A 100 -5.05 -9.58 2.88
C TYR A 100 -3.67 -9.20 2.28
N PRO A 101 -3.02 -8.13 2.76
CA PRO A 101 -1.74 -7.71 2.24
C PRO A 101 -0.63 -8.65 2.73
N GLY A 102 0.52 -8.64 2.06
CA GLY A 102 1.70 -9.30 2.64
C GLY A 102 2.76 -9.79 1.67
N THR A 103 3.87 -10.26 2.24
CA THR A 103 4.92 -10.93 1.49
C THR A 103 4.54 -12.38 1.26
N MET A 104 4.58 -12.83 0.01
CA MET A 104 4.29 -14.20 -0.38
C MET A 104 5.54 -15.07 -0.30
N TYR A 105 5.42 -16.21 0.35
CA TYR A 105 6.44 -17.25 0.41
C TYR A 105 5.90 -18.53 -0.18
N TYR A 106 6.54 -19.02 -1.24
CA TYR A 106 6.26 -20.34 -1.77
C TYR A 106 6.80 -21.44 -0.84
N PRO A 107 6.35 -22.69 -1.01
CA PRO A 107 7.00 -23.83 -0.39
C PRO A 107 8.53 -23.74 -0.56
N PHE A 108 9.27 -24.04 0.51
CA PHE A 108 10.74 -24.00 0.59
C PHE A 108 11.39 -22.61 0.65
N GLU A 109 10.64 -21.51 0.54
CA GLU A 109 11.19 -20.17 0.78
C GLU A 109 11.33 -19.91 2.30
N PRO A 110 12.38 -19.18 2.74
CA PRO A 110 12.69 -19.04 4.16
C PRO A 110 11.69 -18.11 4.87
N ILE A 111 10.73 -18.71 5.59
CA ILE A 111 9.73 -18.00 6.41
C ILE A 111 9.97 -18.08 7.94
N LEU A 112 10.92 -18.90 8.39
CA LEU A 112 11.04 -19.31 9.79
C LEU A 112 11.13 -18.13 10.79
N LEU A 113 11.99 -17.15 10.55
CA LEU A 113 12.25 -16.12 11.56
C LEU A 113 11.08 -15.13 11.71
N GLN A 114 10.43 -14.80 10.61
CA GLN A 114 9.30 -13.89 10.55
C GLN A 114 7.96 -14.57 10.91
N SER A 115 7.90 -15.91 10.94
CA SER A 115 6.70 -16.64 11.37
C SER A 115 6.63 -16.88 12.88
N ILE A 116 7.75 -16.78 13.61
CA ILE A 116 7.76 -16.98 15.07
C ILE A 116 6.87 -15.94 15.75
N ALA A 117 5.85 -16.42 16.46
CA ALA A 117 4.86 -15.61 17.15
C ALA A 117 4.18 -14.54 16.27
N ASN A 118 4.01 -14.82 14.97
CA ASN A 118 3.37 -13.91 14.03
C ASN A 118 1.94 -14.38 13.70
N PRO A 119 0.90 -13.73 14.26
CA PRO A 119 -0.49 -14.10 13.98
C PRO A 119 -0.96 -13.67 12.59
N PHE A 120 -0.17 -12.89 11.85
CA PHE A 120 -0.50 -12.36 10.52
C PHE A 120 0.06 -13.21 9.37
N VAL A 121 0.48 -14.45 9.66
CA VAL A 121 0.85 -15.41 8.61
C VAL A 121 -0.40 -16.15 8.17
N PHE A 122 -0.88 -15.83 6.98
CA PHE A 122 -1.94 -16.58 6.31
C PHE A 122 -1.35 -17.73 5.50
N ARG A 123 -1.97 -18.91 5.55
CA ARG A 123 -1.57 -20.08 4.75
C ARG A 123 -2.64 -20.37 3.71
N CYS A 124 -2.30 -20.22 2.45
CA CYS A 124 -3.13 -20.60 1.31
C CYS A 124 -3.26 -22.12 1.19
N ILE A 125 -4.29 -22.57 0.47
CA ILE A 125 -4.59 -23.99 0.26
C ILE A 125 -3.45 -24.77 -0.40
N ASP A 126 -2.71 -24.13 -1.30
CA ASP A 126 -1.56 -24.68 -2.02
C ASP A 126 -0.24 -24.65 -1.23
N GLY A 127 -0.30 -24.22 0.04
CA GLY A 127 0.87 -24.13 0.91
C GLY A 127 1.71 -22.87 0.74
N VAL A 128 1.28 -21.91 -0.11
CA VAL A 128 1.85 -20.56 -0.12
C VAL A 128 1.51 -19.85 1.19
N PHE A 129 2.47 -19.16 1.79
CA PHE A 129 2.24 -18.30 2.94
C PHE A 129 2.20 -16.83 2.53
N ILE A 130 1.34 -16.04 3.18
CA ILE A 130 1.29 -14.58 3.05
C ILE A 130 1.53 -13.98 4.43
N ASP A 131 2.66 -13.28 4.59
CA ASP A 131 3.00 -12.56 5.82
C ASP A 131 2.47 -11.12 5.76
N GLY A 132 1.34 -10.90 6.41
CA GLY A 132 0.67 -9.60 6.50
C GLY A 132 1.11 -8.74 7.69
N ASN A 133 2.18 -9.09 8.40
CA ASN A 133 2.61 -8.32 9.56
C ASN A 133 3.25 -6.98 9.16
N ASP A 134 2.62 -5.88 9.56
CA ASP A 134 3.04 -4.51 9.22
C ASP A 134 4.17 -3.95 10.12
N ARG A 135 4.80 -4.80 10.94
CA ARG A 135 5.79 -4.46 11.96
C ARG A 135 7.09 -5.24 11.78
N SER A 136 8.12 -4.80 12.51
CA SER A 136 9.36 -5.54 12.74
C SER A 136 10.02 -6.09 11.45
N ILE A 137 10.47 -7.35 11.48
CA ILE A 137 11.20 -7.98 10.38
C ILE A 137 10.33 -8.17 9.14
N SER A 138 9.06 -8.54 9.29
CA SER A 138 8.09 -8.70 8.19
C SER A 138 7.93 -7.43 7.37
N LYS A 139 7.77 -6.28 8.04
CA LYS A 139 7.76 -4.96 7.41
C LYS A 139 9.05 -4.67 6.64
N MET A 140 10.20 -5.00 7.23
CA MET A 140 11.51 -4.79 6.61
C MET A 140 11.66 -5.64 5.34
N ILE A 141 11.26 -6.91 5.41
CA ILE A 141 11.30 -7.85 4.28
C ILE A 141 10.39 -7.32 3.16
N TYR A 142 9.14 -6.96 3.45
CA TYR A 142 8.23 -6.44 2.42
C TYR A 142 8.82 -5.21 1.71
N ARG A 143 9.37 -4.26 2.47
CA ARG A 143 10.03 -3.06 1.90
C ARG A 143 11.25 -3.41 1.07
N SER A 144 12.03 -4.40 1.48
CA SER A 144 13.18 -4.91 0.73
C SER A 144 12.75 -5.49 -0.62
N CYS A 145 11.76 -6.39 -0.61
CA CYS A 145 11.17 -6.94 -1.83
C CYS A 145 10.60 -5.84 -2.73
N ALA A 146 9.90 -4.86 -2.15
CA ALA A 146 9.33 -3.73 -2.88
C ALA A 146 10.41 -2.83 -3.52
N GLY A 147 11.56 -2.68 -2.85
CA GLY A 147 12.72 -1.99 -3.39
C GLY A 147 13.39 -2.76 -4.53
N ARG A 148 13.53 -4.08 -4.37
CA ARG A 148 14.08 -5.00 -5.39
C ARG A 148 13.25 -4.97 -6.67
N ASP A 149 11.92 -5.03 -6.55
CA ASP A 149 11.01 -5.14 -7.69
C ASP A 149 10.63 -3.78 -8.30
N ARG A 150 11.24 -2.69 -7.82
CA ARG A 150 10.96 -1.34 -8.31
C ARG A 150 11.55 -1.14 -9.71
N ILE A 151 10.77 -0.55 -10.61
CA ILE A 151 11.22 -0.23 -11.97
C ILE A 151 11.37 1.29 -12.11
N GLY A 152 12.60 1.78 -11.93
CA GLY A 152 12.90 3.21 -11.98
C GLY A 152 12.03 4.03 -11.02
N PRO A 153 11.30 5.07 -11.47
CA PRO A 153 10.43 5.84 -10.59
C PRO A 153 9.15 5.09 -10.20
N TYR A 154 8.77 4.04 -10.93
CA TYR A 154 7.47 3.38 -10.81
C TYR A 154 7.42 2.35 -9.69
N LEU A 155 6.37 2.45 -8.86
CA LEU A 155 6.08 1.48 -7.82
C LEU A 155 5.34 0.27 -8.42
N THR A 156 5.73 -0.93 -8.00
CA THR A 156 5.18 -2.21 -8.47
C THR A 156 4.30 -2.92 -7.45
N CYS A 157 4.16 -2.36 -6.25
CA CYS A 157 3.27 -2.79 -5.19
C CYS A 157 2.87 -1.59 -4.30
N ASP A 158 1.83 -1.77 -3.50
CA ASP A 158 1.42 -0.80 -2.49
C ASP A 158 2.18 -1.04 -1.17
N GLN A 159 3.08 -0.12 -0.79
CA GLN A 159 3.77 -0.18 0.50
C GLN A 159 3.02 0.52 1.64
N SER A 160 1.94 1.25 1.33
CA SER A 160 1.28 2.12 2.30
C SER A 160 0.43 1.36 3.32
N TRP A 161 0.07 0.11 3.06
CA TRP A 161 -0.59 -0.77 4.04
C TRP A 161 0.29 -1.06 5.27
N LEU A 162 1.61 -0.89 5.15
CA LEU A 162 2.55 -0.94 6.28
C LEU A 162 2.41 0.26 7.25
N THR A 163 1.45 1.15 7.00
CA THR A 163 1.12 2.32 7.80
C THR A 163 -0.35 2.27 8.17
N PRO A 164 -0.82 3.04 9.18
CA PRO A 164 -2.24 3.13 9.52
C PRO A 164 -3.17 3.58 8.38
N TYR A 165 -2.65 4.16 7.30
CA TYR A 165 -3.43 4.83 6.25
C TYR A 165 -3.05 4.33 4.85
N PRO A 166 -3.56 3.16 4.41
CA PRO A 166 -3.24 2.60 3.10
C PRO A 166 -3.84 3.43 1.96
N LYS A 167 -3.14 3.52 0.84
CA LYS A 167 -3.59 4.17 -0.40
C LYS A 167 -4.63 3.34 -1.11
N ASN A 168 -4.49 2.02 -1.12
CA ASN A 168 -5.57 1.10 -1.42
C ASN A 168 -6.34 0.80 -0.11
N PRO A 169 -7.53 1.38 0.12
CA PRO A 169 -8.25 1.20 1.38
C PRO A 169 -8.62 -0.26 1.68
N LEU A 170 -8.70 -1.12 0.65
CA LEU A 170 -8.97 -2.54 0.81
C LEU A 170 -7.81 -3.28 1.51
N ALA A 171 -6.58 -2.76 1.50
CA ALA A 171 -5.39 -3.44 2.03
C ALA A 171 -5.30 -3.42 3.57
N VAL A 172 -6.34 -3.94 4.22
CA VAL A 172 -6.54 -3.97 5.68
C VAL A 172 -6.98 -5.35 6.18
N GLY A 173 -7.09 -6.35 5.30
CA GLY A 173 -7.68 -7.67 5.60
C GLY A 173 -6.94 -8.45 6.68
N GLN A 174 -5.66 -8.18 6.94
CA GLN A 174 -4.89 -8.81 8.03
C GLN A 174 -5.40 -8.45 9.43
N TYR A 175 -6.24 -7.41 9.55
CA TYR A 175 -6.85 -6.97 10.80
C TYR A 175 -8.30 -7.41 10.94
N VAL A 176 -8.81 -8.24 10.03
CA VAL A 176 -10.13 -8.87 10.19
C VAL A 176 -10.00 -9.96 11.24
N ASN A 177 -10.78 -9.84 12.31
CA ASN A 177 -10.78 -10.79 13.41
C ASN A 177 -11.52 -12.08 13.03
N ASN A 178 -11.24 -13.16 13.75
CA ASN A 178 -11.98 -14.40 13.58
C ASN A 178 -13.33 -14.35 14.31
N GLN A 179 -14.28 -15.12 13.80
CA GLN A 179 -15.56 -15.30 14.48
C GLN A 179 -15.40 -15.84 15.90
N SER A 180 -16.35 -15.47 16.77
CA SER A 180 -16.49 -15.98 18.14
C SER A 180 -17.96 -16.18 18.49
N ALA A 181 -18.26 -16.76 19.64
CA ALA A 181 -19.65 -17.06 20.05
C ALA A 181 -20.59 -15.84 20.03
N GLY A 182 -20.05 -14.62 20.23
CA GLY A 182 -20.82 -13.36 20.16
C GLY A 182 -20.61 -12.56 18.86
N HIS A 183 -19.72 -13.00 17.99
CA HIS A 183 -19.32 -12.28 16.77
C HIS A 183 -19.29 -13.27 15.60
N PRO A 184 -20.45 -13.57 14.97
CA PRO A 184 -20.51 -14.53 13.87
C PRO A 184 -19.76 -14.00 12.65
N ALA A 185 -19.20 -14.91 11.84
CA ALA A 185 -18.56 -14.51 10.60
C ALA A 185 -19.56 -13.84 9.65
N ASN A 186 -19.14 -12.73 9.07
CA ASN A 186 -19.84 -12.03 7.99
C ASN A 186 -18.98 -11.88 6.74
N VAL A 187 -17.72 -12.36 6.78
CA VAL A 187 -16.83 -12.44 5.63
C VAL A 187 -16.12 -13.79 5.54
N ALA A 188 -15.65 -14.16 4.35
CA ALA A 188 -14.82 -15.35 4.12
C ALA A 188 -13.64 -15.04 3.19
N TYR A 189 -12.56 -15.81 3.34
CA TYR A 189 -11.38 -15.69 2.50
C TYR A 189 -11.61 -16.35 1.14
N GLN A 190 -11.21 -15.66 0.07
CA GLN A 190 -11.13 -16.22 -1.28
C GLN A 190 -9.74 -15.93 -1.86
N GLU A 191 -9.13 -16.98 -2.41
CA GLU A 191 -7.81 -16.91 -3.04
C GLU A 191 -7.95 -16.56 -4.53
N TYR A 192 -7.21 -15.56 -5.00
CA TYR A 192 -7.25 -15.16 -6.41
C TYR A 192 -5.84 -14.98 -6.96
N ASN A 193 -5.60 -15.50 -8.16
CA ASN A 193 -4.34 -15.33 -8.88
C ASN A 193 -4.50 -14.21 -9.91
N ILE A 194 -3.80 -13.09 -9.69
CA ILE A 194 -3.77 -11.99 -10.65
C ILE A 194 -3.07 -12.44 -11.92
N LYS A 195 -3.74 -12.24 -13.04
CA LYS A 195 -3.22 -12.58 -14.37
C LYS A 195 -1.98 -11.76 -14.71
N VAL A 196 -1.11 -12.35 -15.54
CA VAL A 196 0.20 -11.80 -15.91
C VAL A 196 0.09 -10.47 -16.67
N ASP A 197 -1.00 -10.30 -17.42
CA ASP A 197 -1.35 -9.13 -18.22
C ASP A 197 -1.93 -7.97 -17.38
N PHE A 198 -1.98 -8.08 -16.05
CA PHE A 198 -2.49 -7.03 -15.19
C PHE A 198 -1.77 -5.69 -15.43
N PRO A 199 -2.53 -4.58 -15.66
CA PRO A 199 -1.97 -3.30 -16.09
C PRO A 199 -0.87 -2.79 -15.15
N PHE A 200 0.30 -2.50 -15.73
CA PHE A 200 1.47 -2.04 -14.98
C PHE A 200 1.18 -0.80 -14.13
N SER A 201 0.41 0.15 -14.66
CA SER A 201 0.03 1.40 -13.98
C SER A 201 -0.78 1.20 -12.70
N LEU A 202 -1.44 0.04 -12.56
CA LEU A 202 -2.28 -0.32 -11.41
C LEU A 202 -1.54 -1.18 -10.38
N ARG A 203 -0.37 -1.76 -10.72
CA ARG A 203 0.39 -2.64 -9.80
C ARG A 203 0.77 -1.95 -8.49
N LYS A 204 0.94 -0.62 -8.49
CA LYS A 204 1.17 0.21 -7.31
C LYS A 204 0.06 0.16 -6.24
N TYR A 205 -1.09 -0.46 -6.54
CA TYR A 205 -2.21 -0.67 -5.61
C TYR A 205 -2.33 -2.13 -5.14
N LEU A 206 -1.52 -3.05 -5.67
CA LEU A 206 -1.51 -4.45 -5.26
C LEU A 206 -0.73 -4.59 -3.95
N PRO A 207 -1.34 -5.17 -2.89
CA PRO A 207 -0.72 -5.19 -1.58
C PRO A 207 0.18 -6.41 -1.34
N ASN A 208 0.32 -7.30 -2.33
CA ASN A 208 1.13 -8.52 -2.23
C ASN A 208 2.41 -8.41 -3.06
N ILE A 209 3.47 -9.11 -2.62
CA ILE A 209 4.75 -9.18 -3.32
C ILE A 209 5.44 -10.51 -3.06
N HIS A 210 6.20 -11.02 -4.03
CA HIS A 210 6.96 -12.25 -3.84
C HIS A 210 8.21 -12.06 -2.97
N TYR A 211 8.45 -13.01 -2.06
CA TYR A 211 9.67 -13.02 -1.26
C TYR A 211 10.92 -13.18 -2.13
N SER A 212 10.96 -14.17 -3.02
CA SER A 212 12.08 -14.37 -3.95
C SER A 212 11.92 -13.53 -5.23
N PRO A 213 13.03 -13.10 -5.87
CA PRO A 213 12.96 -12.49 -7.19
C PRO A 213 12.38 -13.46 -8.20
N ASN A 214 11.72 -12.91 -9.21
CA ASN A 214 11.11 -13.65 -10.31
C ASN A 214 12.15 -14.57 -11.00
N LEU A 215 11.94 -15.89 -10.99
CA LEU A 215 12.71 -16.85 -11.80
C LEU A 215 12.21 -16.79 -13.25
N GLN A 216 12.59 -15.76 -14.00
CA GLN A 216 12.39 -15.69 -15.46
C GLN A 216 13.41 -16.54 -16.25
N THR A 217 13.97 -17.60 -15.66
CA THR A 217 15.05 -18.38 -16.29
C THR A 217 14.64 -19.75 -16.83
N SER A 218 13.36 -20.13 -16.73
CA SER A 218 12.85 -21.36 -17.32
C SER A 218 12.06 -21.03 -18.59
N GLN A 219 12.27 -21.79 -19.67
CA GLN A 219 11.55 -21.64 -20.95
C GLN A 219 10.03 -21.84 -20.84
N ASP A 220 9.52 -22.27 -19.69
CA ASP A 220 8.10 -22.23 -19.32
C ASP A 220 7.75 -20.89 -18.67
N ALA A 221 7.45 -19.92 -19.52
CA ALA A 221 6.96 -18.60 -19.16
C ALA A 221 5.49 -18.62 -18.67
N SER A 222 5.07 -19.63 -17.91
CA SER A 222 3.84 -19.58 -17.08
C SER A 222 4.17 -18.80 -15.79
N TYR A 223 4.46 -17.52 -15.98
CA TYR A 223 4.81 -16.54 -14.95
C TYR A 223 4.01 -16.77 -13.65
N ARG A 224 4.72 -16.81 -12.51
CA ARG A 224 4.12 -16.80 -11.17
C ARG A 224 3.09 -15.69 -11.08
N SER A 225 1.81 -16.06 -11.14
CA SER A 225 0.71 -15.14 -10.90
C SER A 225 0.81 -14.59 -9.48
N LEU A 226 0.48 -13.32 -9.30
CA LEU A 226 0.50 -12.73 -7.96
C LEU A 226 -0.75 -13.22 -7.22
N ARG A 227 -0.57 -14.07 -6.21
CA ARG A 227 -1.65 -14.48 -5.31
C ARG A 227 -2.06 -13.28 -4.47
N VAL A 228 -3.35 -13.00 -4.47
CA VAL A 228 -4.00 -12.12 -3.51
C VAL A 228 -5.05 -12.94 -2.78
N VAL A 229 -5.27 -12.63 -1.52
CA VAL A 229 -6.39 -13.18 -0.75
C VAL A 229 -7.33 -12.04 -0.49
N VAL A 230 -8.57 -12.18 -0.93
CA VAL A 230 -9.63 -11.20 -0.72
C VAL A 230 -10.59 -11.72 0.34
N LEU A 231 -11.28 -10.81 1.02
CA LEU A 231 -12.38 -11.15 1.90
C LEU A 231 -13.68 -10.73 1.23
N LEU A 232 -14.57 -11.72 1.04
CA LEU A 232 -15.91 -11.54 0.49
C LEU A 232 -16.93 -11.45 1.61
N SER A 233 -17.92 -10.58 1.48
CA SER A 233 -19.09 -10.56 2.34
C SER A 233 -19.96 -11.80 2.15
N LEU A 234 -20.37 -12.43 3.25
CA LEU A 234 -21.27 -13.60 3.25
C LEU A 234 -22.75 -13.22 3.24
N ARG A 235 -23.03 -11.96 3.59
CA ARG A 235 -24.35 -11.34 3.64
C ARG A 235 -24.19 -9.84 3.43
N ASP A 236 -25.30 -9.13 3.33
CA ASP A 236 -25.29 -7.67 3.45
C ASP A 236 -24.68 -7.24 4.79
N ILE A 237 -23.83 -6.21 4.77
CA ILE A 237 -23.15 -5.62 5.94
C ILE A 237 -23.41 -4.12 5.96
N GLU A 238 -23.95 -3.62 7.07
CA GLU A 238 -24.31 -2.23 7.26
C GLU A 238 -23.14 -1.41 7.85
N ALA A 239 -23.19 -0.09 7.68
CA ALA A 239 -22.24 0.81 8.33
C ALA A 239 -22.32 0.69 9.85
N GLY A 240 -21.14 0.59 10.48
CA GLY A 240 -20.96 0.39 11.91
C GLY A 240 -20.60 -1.05 12.28
N GLU A 241 -20.85 -2.02 11.41
CA GLU A 241 -20.50 -3.43 11.68
C GLU A 241 -18.99 -3.69 11.55
N GLU A 242 -18.45 -4.52 12.46
CA GLU A 242 -17.11 -5.10 12.35
C GLU A 242 -17.13 -6.34 11.45
N LEU A 243 -16.07 -6.52 10.68
CA LEU A 243 -15.86 -7.70 9.85
C LEU A 243 -15.24 -8.83 10.69
N PHE A 244 -15.84 -10.02 10.58
CA PHE A 244 -15.35 -11.25 11.20
C PHE A 244 -15.27 -12.37 10.16
N SER A 245 -14.10 -13.01 10.08
CA SER A 245 -13.86 -14.11 9.15
C SER A 245 -14.24 -15.47 9.72
N SER A 246 -14.74 -16.36 8.86
CA SER A 246 -14.72 -17.80 9.10
C SER A 246 -13.34 -18.35 8.73
N TYR A 247 -12.86 -19.38 9.45
CA TYR A 247 -11.55 -19.99 9.20
C TYR A 247 -11.49 -20.82 7.90
N PHE A 248 -12.58 -20.83 7.11
CA PHE A 248 -12.70 -21.61 5.89
C PHE A 248 -12.42 -20.72 4.68
N THR A 249 -11.46 -21.13 3.86
CA THR A 249 -11.28 -20.57 2.51
C THR A 249 -12.36 -21.11 1.60
N LEU A 250 -13.01 -20.24 0.82
CA LEU A 250 -13.91 -20.67 -0.26
C LEU A 250 -13.07 -21.28 -1.39
N VAL A 251 -13.34 -22.55 -1.72
CA VAL A 251 -12.69 -23.26 -2.83
C VAL A 251 -13.69 -23.29 -3.99
N GLU A 252 -13.28 -22.75 -5.15
CA GLU A 252 -13.97 -22.93 -6.43
C GLU A 252 -13.54 -24.23 -7.10
#